data_AF-A0AAU0KT94-F1
#
_entry.id   AF-A0AAU0KT94-F1
#
_cell.length_a   1.000
_cell.length_b   1.000
_cell.length_c   1.000
_cell.angle_alpha   90.00
_cell.angle_beta   90.00
_cell.angle_gamma   90.00
#
_symmetry.space_group_name_H-M   'P 1'
#
loop_
_entity.id
_entity.type
_entity.pdbx_description
1 polymer ?
#
loop_
_entity_poly.entity_id
_entity_poly.type
_entity_poly.pdbx_seq_one_letter_code
_entity_poly.pdbx_strand_id
1 'polypeptide(L)'
;MQDSKVIPLLFGLELSDLSGPLAQFQALKIDQQGMMKVIKGINAVADNKAAENTIQKLVSVLWKDLENNLNNIPSKGVSEKHERPQTEILEELVSQVRGLGAQMREFDPETMEKEMHYGKMRDRGIHPDQMNEMLHVMSLSSRTDVSLLLLAGFSRDSMPWLAEVLVEAHRELKTATFEQAHEIRKNLNSLVKMTMHSPLGIGKIKREKYGGILFELPHLIDTAISQKLELLKIGTDDKENAS
;
A
#
# COMPACT_ATOMS: atom_id res chain seq x y z
N MET A 1 2.53 -15.84 8.86
CA MET A 1 2.53 -15.48 10.30
C MET A 1 1.78 -16.59 11.00
N GLN A 2 2.29 -17.14 12.11
CA GLN A 2 1.58 -18.19 12.84
C GLN A 2 0.34 -17.56 13.51
N ASP A 3 -0.85 -18.08 13.24
CA ASP A 3 -2.12 -17.64 13.83
C ASP A 3 -2.23 -18.08 15.31
N SER A 4 -1.38 -17.52 16.17
CA SER A 4 -1.45 -17.77 17.61
C SER A 4 -2.65 -17.04 18.21
N LYS A 5 -3.58 -17.80 18.82
CA LYS A 5 -4.79 -17.26 19.47
C LYS A 5 -4.56 -17.22 20.98
N VAL A 6 -4.50 -16.01 21.54
CA VAL A 6 -4.18 -15.78 22.96
C VAL A 6 -5.32 -15.00 23.61
N ILE A 7 -5.80 -15.48 24.76
CA ILE A 7 -6.81 -14.83 25.59
C ILE A 7 -6.28 -14.81 27.03
N PRO A 8 -5.80 -13.65 27.54
CA PRO A 8 -5.40 -13.52 28.93
C PRO A 8 -6.61 -13.67 29.87
N LEU A 9 -6.46 -14.45 30.93
CA LEU A 9 -7.47 -14.64 31.96
C LEU A 9 -7.06 -13.92 33.25
N LEU A 10 -7.92 -13.02 33.72
CA LEU A 10 -7.65 -12.17 34.88
C LEU A 10 -8.23 -12.79 36.15
N PHE A 11 -7.34 -13.32 36.99
CA PHE A 11 -7.68 -13.88 38.30
C PHE A 11 -7.23 -12.92 39.41
N GLY A 12 -8.20 -12.28 40.08
CA GLY A 12 -7.89 -11.31 41.15
C GLY A 12 -7.17 -10.05 40.66
N LEU A 13 -7.27 -9.75 39.35
CA LEU A 13 -6.67 -8.60 38.70
C LEU A 13 -7.73 -7.82 37.94
N GLU A 14 -7.54 -6.50 37.88
CA GLU A 14 -8.33 -5.62 37.04
C GLU A 14 -7.66 -5.42 35.67
N LEU A 15 -8.44 -4.95 34.69
CA LEU A 15 -7.90 -4.64 33.36
C LEU A 15 -6.81 -3.56 33.42
N SER A 16 -6.89 -2.66 34.39
CA SER A 16 -5.87 -1.63 34.65
C SER A 16 -4.51 -2.20 35.04
N ASP A 17 -4.49 -3.44 35.55
CA ASP A 17 -3.27 -4.10 36.04
C ASP A 17 -2.51 -4.79 34.90
N LEU A 18 -3.10 -4.91 33.71
CA LEU A 18 -2.42 -5.35 32.51
C LEU A 18 -1.53 -4.23 31.95
N SER A 19 -0.29 -4.58 31.62
CA SER A 19 0.66 -3.67 30.98
C SER A 19 1.43 -4.38 29.87
N GLY A 20 2.12 -3.58 29.05
CA GLY A 20 3.03 -4.07 28.01
C GLY A 20 2.35 -4.96 26.97
N PRO A 21 3.04 -5.97 26.43
CA PRO A 21 2.54 -6.83 25.36
C PRO A 21 1.30 -7.66 25.72
N LEU A 22 0.88 -7.73 26.99
CA LEU A 22 -0.33 -8.46 27.37
C LEU A 22 -1.59 -7.59 27.22
N ALA A 23 -1.47 -6.28 27.37
CA ALA A 23 -2.56 -5.33 27.20
C ALA A 23 -3.07 -5.25 25.75
N GLN A 24 -2.28 -5.72 24.78
CA GLN A 24 -2.69 -5.77 23.37
C GLN A 24 -3.71 -6.89 23.08
N PHE A 25 -3.88 -7.84 23.99
CA PHE A 25 -4.82 -8.96 23.83
C PHE A 25 -6.16 -8.67 24.51
N GLN A 26 -7.23 -9.28 24.01
CA GLN A 26 -8.58 -9.16 24.57
C GLN A 26 -8.69 -9.99 25.86
N ALA A 27 -8.23 -9.44 26.97
CA ALA A 27 -8.29 -10.08 28.28
C ALA A 27 -9.73 -10.23 28.78
N LEU A 28 -9.99 -11.31 29.53
CA LEU A 28 -11.28 -11.61 30.13
C LEU A 28 -11.13 -11.87 31.63
N LYS A 29 -12.07 -11.38 32.42
CA LYS A 29 -12.16 -11.74 33.84
C LYS A 29 -12.54 -13.21 33.98
N ILE A 30 -12.02 -13.86 35.03
CA ILE A 30 -12.44 -15.21 35.39
C ILE A 30 -13.77 -15.13 36.14
N ASP A 31 -14.83 -14.93 35.38
CA ASP A 31 -16.21 -15.10 35.80
C ASP A 31 -16.94 -16.04 34.82
N GLN A 32 -18.18 -16.43 35.14
CA GLN A 32 -18.94 -17.35 34.31
C GLN A 32 -19.10 -16.84 32.86
N GLN A 33 -19.28 -15.52 32.67
CA GLN A 33 -19.45 -14.94 31.35
C GLN A 33 -18.13 -14.88 30.56
N GLY A 34 -17.02 -14.57 31.23
CA GLY A 34 -15.67 -14.61 30.69
C GLY A 34 -15.32 -16.02 30.24
N MET A 35 -15.53 -17.02 31.09
CA MET A 35 -15.29 -18.42 30.72
C MET A 35 -16.19 -18.88 29.57
N MET A 36 -17.45 -18.45 29.52
CA MET A 36 -18.32 -18.71 28.38
C MET A 36 -17.72 -18.17 27.07
N LYS A 37 -17.22 -16.93 27.07
CA LYS A 37 -16.58 -16.33 25.89
C LYS A 37 -15.32 -17.08 25.47
N VAL A 38 -14.49 -17.52 26.42
CA VAL A 38 -13.28 -18.31 26.16
C VAL A 38 -13.64 -19.62 25.48
N ILE A 39 -14.59 -20.37 26.04
CA ILE A 39 -14.99 -21.66 25.49
C ILE A 39 -15.62 -21.51 24.10
N LYS A 40 -16.42 -20.47 23.87
CA LYS A 40 -16.92 -20.15 22.52
C LYS A 40 -15.79 -19.82 21.55
N GLY A 41 -14.79 -19.05 22.00
CA GLY A 41 -13.61 -18.72 21.21
C GLY A 41 -12.81 -19.97 20.81
N ILE A 42 -12.62 -20.91 21.75
CA ILE A 42 -11.98 -22.21 21.47
C ILE A 42 -12.84 -23.03 20.50
N ASN A 43 -14.15 -23.11 20.74
CA ASN A 43 -15.06 -23.87 19.88
C ASN A 43 -15.12 -23.33 18.44
N ALA A 44 -14.97 -22.02 18.25
CA ALA A 44 -14.99 -21.41 16.92
C ALA A 44 -13.83 -21.92 16.04
N VAL A 45 -12.73 -22.35 16.67
CA VAL A 45 -11.47 -22.70 16.02
C VAL A 45 -11.13 -24.18 16.09
N ALA A 46 -11.95 -24.97 16.80
CA ALA A 46 -11.84 -26.41 16.89
C ALA A 46 -12.34 -27.08 15.59
N ASP A 47 -11.70 -28.18 15.21
CA ASP A 47 -12.10 -28.98 14.04
C ASP A 47 -13.48 -29.61 14.24
N ASN A 48 -13.75 -30.10 15.46
CA ASN A 48 -15.03 -30.67 15.86
C ASN A 48 -15.79 -29.71 16.77
N LYS A 49 -16.70 -28.92 16.18
CA LYS A 49 -17.46 -27.91 16.91
C LYS A 49 -18.59 -28.55 17.72
N ALA A 50 -18.64 -28.22 19.01
CA ALA A 50 -19.78 -28.51 19.86
C ALA A 50 -20.96 -27.58 19.55
N ALA A 51 -22.17 -28.09 19.74
CA ALA A 51 -23.39 -27.29 19.63
C ALA A 51 -23.46 -26.21 20.72
N GLU A 52 -23.94 -25.03 20.35
CA GLU A 52 -24.04 -23.87 21.23
C GLU A 52 -24.81 -24.16 22.53
N ASN A 53 -25.94 -24.88 22.42
CA ASN A 53 -26.75 -25.29 23.56
C ASN A 53 -26.00 -26.23 24.51
N THR A 54 -25.09 -27.06 24.00
CA THR A 54 -24.27 -27.97 24.79
C THR A 54 -23.23 -27.19 25.58
N ILE A 55 -22.56 -26.22 24.94
CA ILE A 55 -21.58 -25.34 25.58
C ILE A 55 -22.24 -24.56 26.71
N GLN A 56 -23.39 -23.94 26.45
CA GLN A 56 -24.10 -23.14 27.46
C GLN A 56 -24.46 -23.96 28.70
N LYS A 57 -24.98 -25.17 28.51
CA LYS A 57 -25.32 -26.09 29.61
C LYS A 57 -24.08 -26.53 30.38
N LEU A 58 -23.06 -27.01 29.68
CA LEU A 58 -21.84 -27.55 30.31
C LEU A 58 -21.09 -26.48 31.10
N VAL A 59 -20.89 -25.29 30.52
CA VAL A 59 -20.22 -24.19 31.23
C VAL A 59 -21.01 -23.79 32.47
N SER A 60 -22.34 -23.74 32.40
CA SER A 60 -23.16 -23.37 33.56
C SER A 60 -23.12 -24.41 34.69
N VAL A 61 -23.00 -25.69 34.36
CA VAL A 61 -22.88 -26.77 35.36
C VAL A 61 -21.48 -26.79 35.96
N LEU A 62 -20.44 -26.80 35.13
CA LEU A 62 -19.04 -26.90 35.56
C LEU A 62 -18.52 -25.62 36.22
N TRP A 63 -19.19 -24.48 35.99
CA TRP A 63 -18.79 -23.21 36.62
C TRP A 63 -18.81 -23.29 38.14
N LYS A 64 -19.79 -23.98 38.75
CA LYS A 64 -19.89 -24.08 40.21
C LYS A 64 -18.65 -24.74 40.82
N ASP A 65 -18.19 -25.83 40.21
CA ASP A 65 -17.01 -26.56 40.67
C ASP A 65 -15.74 -25.73 40.43
N LEU A 66 -15.66 -25.05 39.28
CA LEU A 66 -14.55 -24.15 38.97
C LEU A 66 -14.47 -22.98 39.96
N GLU A 67 -15.60 -22.32 40.24
CA GLU A 67 -15.72 -21.21 41.19
C GLU A 67 -15.31 -21.63 42.60
N ASN A 68 -15.75 -22.81 43.05
CA ASN A 68 -15.31 -23.37 44.33
C ASN A 68 -13.78 -23.58 44.36
N ASN A 69 -13.21 -24.13 43.30
CA ASN A 69 -11.77 -24.33 43.20
C ASN A 69 -11.01 -23.00 43.18
N LEU A 70 -11.51 -21.99 42.48
CA LEU A 70 -10.93 -20.65 42.42
C LEU A 70 -10.94 -19.97 43.79
N ASN A 71 -12.05 -20.05 44.52
CA ASN A 71 -12.20 -19.47 45.85
C ASN A 71 -11.30 -20.14 46.90
N ASN A 72 -10.91 -21.40 46.68
CA ASN A 72 -9.97 -22.14 47.53
C ASN A 72 -8.50 -21.82 47.24
N ILE A 73 -8.19 -21.04 46.19
CA ILE A 73 -6.81 -20.63 45.91
C ILE A 73 -6.41 -19.59 46.96
N PRO A 74 -5.39 -19.87 47.80
CA PRO A 74 -4.96 -18.91 48.81
C PRO A 74 -4.45 -17.64 48.14
N SER A 75 -4.95 -16.49 48.60
CA SER A 75 -4.48 -15.19 48.16
C SER A 75 -2.99 -15.08 48.52
N LYS A 76 -2.09 -15.16 47.53
CA LYS A 76 -0.72 -14.72 47.76
C LYS A 76 -0.81 -13.26 48.18
N GLY A 77 -0.29 -12.97 49.38
CA GLY A 77 -0.42 -11.68 50.05
C GLY A 77 -0.16 -10.53 49.09
N VAL A 78 -0.97 -9.48 49.24
CA VAL A 78 -0.97 -8.21 48.49
C VAL A 78 0.41 -7.97 47.87
N SER A 79 0.57 -8.38 46.60
CA SER A 79 1.61 -7.78 45.77
C SER A 79 1.28 -6.31 45.84
N GLU A 80 2.21 -5.51 46.37
CA GLU A 80 2.10 -4.05 46.39
C GLU A 80 1.45 -3.65 45.09
N LYS A 81 0.25 -3.08 45.21
CA LYS A 81 -0.51 -2.55 44.10
C LYS A 81 0.49 -1.68 43.35
N HIS A 82 1.01 -2.17 42.23
CA HIS A 82 1.93 -1.40 41.41
C HIS A 82 1.04 -0.30 40.85
N GLU A 83 0.87 0.77 41.62
CA GLU A 83 0.27 1.99 41.15
C GLU A 83 1.13 2.41 39.99
N ARG A 84 0.64 2.13 38.77
CA ARG A 84 1.32 2.49 37.54
C ARG A 84 1.75 3.95 37.70
N PRO A 85 3.06 4.26 37.65
CA PRO A 85 3.50 5.62 37.83
C PRO A 85 2.81 6.47 36.77
N GLN A 86 2.17 7.57 37.18
CA GLN A 86 1.32 8.38 36.32
C GLN A 86 2.01 8.81 35.01
N THR A 87 3.35 8.91 35.04
CA THR A 87 4.21 9.16 33.88
C THR A 87 4.08 8.09 32.78
N GLU A 88 4.03 6.81 33.11
CA GLU A 88 3.87 5.74 32.11
C GLU A 88 2.49 5.77 31.46
N ILE A 89 1.45 6.07 32.25
CA ILE A 89 0.08 6.24 31.73
C ILE A 89 0.03 7.44 30.79
N LEU A 90 0.66 8.55 31.15
CA LEU A 90 0.71 9.75 30.31
C LEU A 90 1.49 9.51 29.02
N GLU A 91 2.61 8.80 29.07
CA GLU A 91 3.36 8.43 27.86
C GLU A 91 2.58 7.49 26.96
N GLU A 92 1.89 6.49 27.54
CA GLU A 92 1.03 5.58 26.81
C GLU A 92 -0.15 6.33 26.16
N LEU A 93 -0.83 7.21 26.90
CA LEU A 93 -1.90 8.06 26.36
C LEU A 93 -1.38 9.00 25.27
N VAL A 94 -0.23 9.65 25.47
CA VAL A 94 0.37 10.53 24.45
C VAL A 94 0.73 9.72 23.20
N SER A 95 1.25 8.50 23.35
CA SER A 95 1.54 7.59 22.24
C SER A 95 0.27 7.18 21.50
N GLN A 96 -0.78 6.79 22.22
CA GLN A 96 -2.09 6.43 21.64
C GLN A 96 -2.75 7.63 20.95
N VAL A 97 -2.71 8.83 21.54
CA VAL A 97 -3.25 10.06 20.94
C VAL A 97 -2.44 10.49 19.72
N ARG A 98 -1.12 10.32 19.72
CA ARG A 98 -0.28 10.55 18.52
C ARG A 98 -0.60 9.54 17.41
N GLY A 99 -0.82 8.28 17.77
CA GLY A 99 -1.29 7.25 16.84
C GLY A 99 -2.65 7.58 16.23
N LEU A 100 -3.62 7.96 17.08
CA LEU A 100 -4.93 8.45 16.66
C LEU A 100 -4.83 9.70 15.78
N GLY A 101 -3.96 10.66 16.11
CA GLY A 101 -3.75 11.84 15.29
C GLY A 101 -3.07 11.54 13.94
N ALA A 102 -2.25 10.49 13.85
CA ALA A 102 -1.74 10.00 12.58
C ALA A 102 -2.85 9.34 11.75
N GLN A 103 -3.69 8.50 12.36
CA GLN A 103 -4.82 7.85 11.69
C GLN A 103 -5.93 8.83 11.33
N MET A 104 -6.25 9.82 12.16
CA MET A 104 -7.24 10.86 11.88
C MET A 104 -6.77 11.80 10.76
N ARG A 105 -5.46 11.97 10.54
CA ARG A 105 -4.95 12.67 9.35
C ARG A 105 -5.19 11.90 8.05
N GLU A 106 -5.26 10.57 8.09
CA GLU A 106 -5.74 9.76 6.96
C GLU A 106 -7.27 9.90 6.74
N PHE A 107 -8.03 10.24 7.78
CA PHE A 107 -9.50 10.39 7.74
C PHE A 107 -9.98 11.85 7.68
N ASP A 108 -9.07 12.82 7.67
CA ASP A 108 -9.42 14.24 7.57
C ASP A 108 -10.15 14.48 6.24
N PRO A 109 -11.44 14.88 6.26
CA PRO A 109 -12.25 15.00 5.06
C PRO A 109 -11.68 16.00 4.06
N GLU A 110 -10.88 17.00 4.47
CA GLU A 110 -10.18 17.88 3.52
C GLU A 110 -8.95 17.21 2.88
N THR A 111 -8.27 16.33 3.61
CA THR A 111 -7.13 15.54 3.11
C THR A 111 -7.63 14.38 2.24
N MET A 112 -8.71 13.70 2.64
CA MET A 112 -9.46 12.74 1.84
C MET A 112 -10.16 13.40 0.65
N GLU A 113 -10.69 14.62 0.74
CA GLU A 113 -11.20 15.37 -0.42
C GLU A 113 -10.08 15.75 -1.35
N LYS A 114 -8.92 16.21 -0.86
CA LYS A 114 -7.75 16.43 -1.73
C LYS A 114 -7.33 15.13 -2.40
N GLU A 115 -7.15 14.04 -1.67
CA GLU A 115 -6.78 12.74 -2.24
C GLU A 115 -7.87 12.14 -3.15
N MET A 116 -9.16 12.35 -2.84
CA MET A 116 -10.31 11.95 -3.67
C MET A 116 -10.50 12.87 -4.88
N HIS A 117 -10.18 14.16 -4.81
CA HIS A 117 -10.28 15.10 -5.94
C HIS A 117 -9.08 14.97 -6.88
N TYR A 118 -7.90 14.65 -6.35
CA TYR A 118 -6.76 14.21 -7.16
C TYR A 118 -6.97 12.78 -7.72
N GLY A 119 -7.74 11.93 -7.05
CA GLY A 119 -8.07 10.56 -7.50
C GLY A 119 -9.26 10.46 -8.47
N LYS A 120 -10.35 11.20 -8.26
CA LYS A 120 -11.59 11.09 -9.05
C LYS A 120 -11.60 11.92 -10.33
N MET A 121 -10.78 12.98 -10.44
CA MET A 121 -10.59 13.68 -11.73
C MET A 121 -9.68 12.91 -12.70
N ARG A 122 -8.90 11.93 -12.22
CA ARG A 122 -7.97 11.10 -13.02
C ARG A 122 -8.50 9.72 -13.39
N ASP A 123 -9.70 9.35 -12.95
CA ASP A 123 -10.32 8.02 -13.21
C ASP A 123 -11.19 7.97 -14.48
N ARG A 124 -11.23 9.07 -15.25
CA ARG A 124 -11.47 8.98 -16.69
C ARG A 124 -10.12 8.99 -17.38
N GLY A 125 -9.35 7.93 -17.15
CA GLY A 125 -8.02 7.76 -17.75
C GLY A 125 -8.11 8.00 -19.25
N ILE A 126 -7.24 8.87 -19.78
CA ILE A 126 -7.06 9.01 -21.22
C ILE A 126 -6.72 7.61 -21.73
N HIS A 127 -7.55 7.08 -22.64
CA HIS A 127 -7.31 5.76 -23.20
C HIS A 127 -5.95 5.75 -23.91
N PRO A 128 -5.18 4.66 -23.89
CA PRO A 128 -3.90 4.60 -24.62
C PRO A 128 -3.99 5.07 -26.06
N ASP A 129 -5.09 4.76 -26.75
CA ASP A 129 -5.36 5.23 -28.12
C ASP A 129 -5.51 6.75 -28.20
N GLN A 130 -6.20 7.37 -27.25
CA GLN A 130 -6.34 8.83 -27.17
C GLN A 130 -5.01 9.51 -26.84
N MET A 131 -4.17 8.88 -26.02
CA MET A 131 -2.81 9.35 -25.73
C MET A 131 -1.93 9.26 -26.98
N ASN A 132 -1.98 8.15 -27.71
CA ASN A 132 -1.24 7.97 -28.95
C ASN A 132 -1.67 9.02 -29.99
N GLU A 133 -2.98 9.21 -30.17
CA GLU A 133 -3.53 10.25 -31.05
C GLU A 133 -3.08 11.66 -30.63
N MET A 134 -3.12 11.97 -29.32
CA MET A 134 -2.66 13.28 -28.81
C MET A 134 -1.16 13.50 -29.04
N LEU A 135 -0.32 12.49 -28.81
CA LEU A 135 1.12 12.58 -29.09
C LEU A 135 1.37 12.78 -30.59
N HIS A 136 0.69 12.04 -31.45
CA HIS A 136 0.76 12.21 -32.90
C HIS A 136 0.35 13.63 -33.33
N VAL A 137 -0.80 14.14 -32.86
CA VAL A 137 -1.31 15.48 -33.22
C VAL A 137 -0.39 16.60 -32.73
N MET A 138 0.14 16.48 -31.51
CA MET A 138 1.06 17.47 -30.95
C MET A 138 2.42 17.44 -31.63
N SER A 139 2.93 16.24 -31.96
CA SER A 139 4.19 16.06 -32.70
C SER A 139 4.12 16.62 -34.12
N LEU A 140 2.99 16.43 -34.81
CA LEU A 140 2.75 17.01 -36.14
C LEU A 140 2.68 18.55 -36.13
N SER A 141 2.28 19.15 -35.00
CA SER A 141 2.08 20.61 -34.88
C SER A 141 3.32 21.37 -34.44
N SER A 142 4.29 20.71 -33.79
CA SER A 142 5.52 21.36 -33.31
C SER A 142 6.75 20.88 -34.08
N ARG A 143 7.54 21.82 -34.64
CA ARG A 143 8.89 21.54 -35.17
C ARG A 143 9.86 20.93 -34.13
N THR A 144 9.47 20.92 -32.87
CA THR A 144 10.24 20.40 -31.73
C THR A 144 9.57 19.14 -31.23
N ASP A 145 10.27 18.00 -31.26
CA ASP A 145 9.77 16.77 -30.65
C ASP A 145 9.67 16.93 -29.12
N VAL A 146 8.44 17.10 -28.62
CA VAL A 146 8.10 17.23 -27.19
C VAL A 146 7.48 15.95 -26.62
N SER A 147 7.35 14.90 -27.42
CA SER A 147 6.59 13.69 -27.08
C SER A 147 7.14 13.01 -25.82
N LEU A 148 8.46 12.92 -25.70
CA LEU A 148 9.13 12.39 -24.51
C LEU A 148 8.95 13.27 -23.27
N LEU A 149 8.84 14.60 -23.42
CA LEU A 149 8.58 15.51 -22.30
C LEU A 149 7.13 15.41 -21.82
N LEU A 150 6.18 15.20 -22.73
CA LEU A 150 4.78 14.95 -22.38
C LEU A 150 4.65 13.64 -21.62
N LEU A 151 5.28 12.57 -22.10
CA LEU A 151 5.37 11.29 -21.39
C LEU A 151 6.03 11.46 -20.02
N ALA A 152 7.12 12.25 -19.90
CA ALA A 152 7.75 12.54 -18.62
C ALA A 152 6.80 13.27 -17.65
N GLY A 153 5.99 14.21 -18.14
CA GLY A 153 4.96 14.89 -17.35
C GLY A 153 3.91 13.93 -16.81
N PHE A 154 3.43 13.00 -17.64
CA PHE A 154 2.46 11.98 -17.23
C PHE A 154 3.04 10.97 -16.23
N SER A 155 4.32 10.63 -16.38
CA SER A 155 5.03 9.69 -15.51
C SER A 155 5.56 10.31 -14.23
N ARG A 156 5.54 11.64 -14.06
CA ARG A 156 6.18 12.33 -12.93
C ARG A 156 5.64 11.90 -11.55
N ASP A 157 4.33 11.72 -11.44
CA ASP A 157 3.69 11.36 -10.17
C ASP A 157 3.73 9.86 -9.89
N SER A 158 3.68 9.03 -10.95
CA SER A 158 3.58 7.57 -10.85
C SER A 158 4.95 6.89 -10.85
N MET A 159 5.90 7.43 -11.60
CA MET A 159 7.24 6.89 -11.83
C MET A 159 8.26 8.03 -11.95
N PRO A 160 8.62 8.68 -10.82
CA PRO A 160 9.56 9.82 -10.85
C PRO A 160 10.87 9.49 -11.55
N TRP A 161 11.40 8.27 -11.35
CA TRP A 161 12.62 7.79 -12.02
C TRP A 161 12.47 7.75 -13.56
N LEU A 162 11.29 7.37 -14.07
CA LEU A 162 11.04 7.28 -15.50
C LEU A 162 10.92 8.69 -16.11
N ALA A 163 10.29 9.62 -15.40
CA ALA A 163 10.19 11.00 -15.84
C ALA A 163 11.58 11.63 -16.03
N GLU A 164 12.51 11.40 -15.10
CA GLU A 164 13.89 11.88 -15.23
C GLU A 164 14.61 11.24 -16.43
N VAL A 165 14.47 9.92 -16.60
CA VAL A 165 15.07 9.20 -17.73
C VAL A 165 14.51 9.69 -19.08
N LEU A 166 13.21 9.97 -19.17
CA LEU A 166 12.57 10.48 -20.39
C LEU A 166 13.00 11.92 -20.71
N VAL A 167 13.16 12.78 -19.69
CA VAL A 167 13.70 14.14 -19.86
C VAL A 167 15.14 14.10 -20.37
N GLU A 168 15.96 13.20 -19.82
CA GLU A 168 17.35 13.07 -20.23
C GLU A 168 17.47 12.48 -21.64
N ALA A 169 16.70 11.43 -21.96
CA ALA A 169 16.62 10.88 -23.32
C ALA A 169 16.20 11.94 -24.35
N HIS A 170 15.24 12.81 -24.01
CA HIS A 170 14.86 13.93 -24.87
C HIS A 170 16.01 14.93 -25.08
N ARG A 171 16.81 15.24 -24.05
CA ARG A 171 17.99 16.10 -24.16
C ARG A 171 19.05 15.49 -25.06
N GLU A 172 19.40 14.23 -24.84
CA GLU A 172 20.38 13.52 -25.66
C GLU A 172 19.94 13.44 -27.12
N LEU A 173 18.65 13.16 -27.36
CA LEU A 173 18.11 13.09 -28.70
C LEU A 173 18.14 14.44 -29.44
N LYS A 174 18.19 15.60 -28.77
CA LYS A 174 18.27 16.91 -29.46
C LYS A 174 19.59 17.10 -30.20
N THR A 175 20.65 16.46 -29.73
CA THR A 175 22.01 16.57 -30.31
C THR A 175 22.49 15.27 -30.95
N ALA A 176 21.70 14.19 -30.87
CA ALA A 176 22.07 12.87 -31.34
C ALA A 176 22.10 12.75 -32.87
N THR A 177 23.06 11.98 -33.39
CA THR A 177 23.06 11.48 -34.76
C THR A 177 22.03 10.34 -34.93
N PHE A 178 21.76 9.93 -36.17
CA PHE A 178 20.83 8.84 -36.47
C PHE A 178 21.17 7.53 -35.73
N GLU A 179 22.46 7.15 -35.70
CA GLU A 179 22.93 5.95 -34.99
C GLU A 179 22.80 6.09 -33.47
N GLN A 180 23.14 7.25 -32.92
CA GLN A 180 23.02 7.51 -31.47
C GLN A 180 21.55 7.49 -31.02
N ALA A 181 20.64 8.04 -31.83
CA ALA A 181 19.21 8.01 -31.54
C ALA A 181 18.66 6.56 -31.54
N HIS A 182 19.19 5.68 -32.39
CA HIS A 182 18.82 4.26 -32.39
C HIS A 182 19.29 3.53 -31.12
N GLU A 183 20.49 3.83 -30.63
CA GLU A 183 21.00 3.26 -29.37
C GLU A 183 20.24 3.79 -28.14
N ILE A 184 19.91 5.09 -28.11
CA ILE A 184 19.07 5.67 -27.04
C ILE A 184 17.72 4.95 -26.99
N ARG A 185 17.09 4.73 -28.15
CA ARG A 185 15.82 3.98 -28.28
C ARG A 185 15.92 2.57 -27.70
N LYS A 186 16.97 1.83 -28.08
CA LYS A 186 17.18 0.45 -27.65
C LYS A 186 17.40 0.35 -26.13
N ASN A 187 18.18 1.27 -25.56
CA ASN A 187 18.46 1.30 -24.14
C ASN A 187 17.22 1.66 -23.33
N LEU A 188 16.48 2.69 -23.75
CA LEU A 188 15.23 3.10 -23.10
C LEU A 188 14.18 1.98 -23.11
N ASN A 189 13.98 1.32 -24.26
CA ASN A 189 13.07 0.19 -24.36
C ASN A 189 13.49 -1.01 -23.49
N SER A 190 14.79 -1.27 -23.39
CA SER A 190 15.32 -2.35 -22.55
C SER A 190 15.09 -2.06 -21.06
N LEU A 191 15.31 -0.83 -20.62
CA LEU A 191 15.10 -0.40 -19.24
C LEU A 191 13.63 -0.47 -18.82
N VAL A 192 12.72 0.03 -19.68
CA VAL A 192 11.28 -0.03 -19.41
C VAL A 192 10.81 -1.48 -19.36
N LYS A 193 11.19 -2.32 -20.33
CA LYS A 193 10.84 -3.75 -20.33
C LYS A 193 11.37 -4.49 -19.09
N MET A 194 12.62 -4.26 -18.71
CA MET A 194 13.21 -4.89 -17.52
C MET A 194 12.44 -4.50 -16.25
N THR A 195 12.05 -3.23 -16.12
CA THR A 195 11.31 -2.73 -14.97
C THR A 195 9.89 -3.29 -14.94
N MET A 196 9.27 -3.45 -16.11
CA MET A 196 7.93 -3.98 -16.28
C MET A 196 7.80 -5.48 -16.04
N HIS A 197 8.84 -6.25 -16.34
CA HIS A 197 8.86 -7.70 -16.18
C HIS A 197 9.50 -8.18 -14.87
N SER A 198 10.07 -7.27 -14.07
CA SER A 198 10.67 -7.62 -12.77
C SER A 198 9.60 -7.84 -11.68
N PRO A 199 9.76 -8.85 -10.79
CA PRO A 199 8.90 -9.04 -9.62
C PRO A 199 8.78 -7.80 -8.73
N LEU A 200 9.81 -6.93 -8.73
CA LEU A 200 9.81 -5.65 -8.01
C LEU A 200 8.90 -4.59 -8.66
N GLY A 201 8.69 -4.62 -9.98
CA GLY A 201 7.87 -3.65 -10.71
C GLY A 201 6.37 -3.94 -10.59
N ILE A 202 5.97 -5.20 -10.63
CA ILE A 202 4.55 -5.61 -10.55
C ILE A 202 4.06 -5.66 -9.09
N GLY A 203 4.93 -5.97 -8.13
CA GLY A 203 4.54 -6.20 -6.73
C GLY A 203 4.07 -4.96 -5.95
N LYS A 204 4.41 -3.73 -6.41
CA LYS A 204 4.04 -2.46 -5.73
C LYS A 204 3.18 -1.52 -6.56
N ILE A 205 3.18 -1.65 -7.89
CA ILE A 205 2.34 -0.83 -8.75
C ILE A 205 0.97 -1.50 -8.80
N LYS A 206 -0.02 -0.93 -8.09
CA LYS A 206 -1.40 -1.41 -8.11
C LYS A 206 -1.86 -1.57 -9.57
N ARG A 207 -1.93 -2.81 -10.04
CA ARG A 207 -2.34 -3.19 -11.40
C ARG A 207 -3.70 -2.59 -11.79
N GLU A 208 -4.54 -2.33 -10.79
CA GLU A 208 -5.85 -1.67 -10.92
C GLU A 208 -5.77 -0.15 -11.15
N LYS A 209 -4.71 0.55 -10.68
CA LYS A 209 -4.63 2.02 -10.70
C LYS A 209 -3.85 2.58 -11.91
N TYR A 210 -2.91 1.80 -12.45
CA TYR A 210 -2.01 2.24 -13.53
C TYR A 210 -1.88 1.23 -14.68
N GLY A 211 -2.65 0.13 -14.64
CA GLY A 211 -2.48 -1.02 -15.54
C GLY A 211 -2.45 -0.64 -17.02
N GLY A 212 -3.42 0.13 -17.52
CA GLY A 212 -3.52 0.43 -18.95
C GLY A 212 -2.34 1.23 -19.52
N ILE A 213 -1.99 2.37 -18.90
CA ILE A 213 -0.92 3.25 -19.41
C ILE A 213 0.44 2.58 -19.28
N LEU A 214 0.67 1.84 -18.20
CA LEU A 214 1.95 1.25 -17.89
C LEU A 214 2.37 0.15 -18.89
N PHE A 215 1.42 -0.65 -19.39
CA PHE A 215 1.71 -1.64 -20.43
C PHE A 215 1.97 -1.03 -21.81
N GLU A 216 1.50 0.19 -22.04
CA GLU A 216 1.59 0.90 -23.33
C GLU A 216 2.78 1.87 -23.41
N LEU A 217 3.43 2.17 -22.28
CA LEU A 217 4.64 3.01 -22.24
C LEU A 217 5.72 2.60 -23.23
N PRO A 218 6.09 1.31 -23.40
CA PRO A 218 7.06 0.92 -24.40
C PRO A 218 6.64 1.31 -25.83
N HIS A 219 5.35 1.18 -26.14
CA HIS A 219 4.82 1.52 -27.46
C HIS A 219 4.83 3.04 -27.68
N LEU A 220 4.37 3.82 -26.71
CA LEU A 220 4.33 5.29 -26.80
C LEU A 220 5.73 5.90 -26.91
N ILE A 221 6.71 5.33 -26.19
CA ILE A 221 8.12 5.72 -26.27
C ILE A 221 8.68 5.41 -27.66
N ASP A 222 8.39 4.23 -28.20
CA ASP A 222 8.88 3.84 -29.53
C ASP A 222 8.26 4.71 -30.63
N THR A 223 6.98 5.06 -30.52
CA THR A 223 6.30 6.00 -31.43
C THR A 223 6.93 7.39 -31.37
N ALA A 224 7.17 7.93 -30.18
CA ALA A 224 7.81 9.23 -29.99
C ALA A 224 9.20 9.30 -30.65
N ILE A 225 10.02 8.28 -30.43
CA ILE A 225 11.39 8.26 -30.96
C ILE A 225 11.40 7.99 -32.47
N SER A 226 10.49 7.14 -32.98
CA SER A 226 10.39 6.83 -34.41
C SER A 226 10.03 8.08 -35.23
N GLN A 227 9.10 8.91 -34.75
CA GLN A 227 8.76 10.18 -35.40
C GLN A 227 9.99 11.11 -35.50
N LYS A 228 10.79 11.20 -34.44
CA LYS A 228 12.02 11.99 -34.47
C LYS A 228 13.05 11.44 -35.45
N LEU A 229 13.20 10.13 -35.52
CA LEU A 229 14.07 9.48 -36.49
C LEU A 229 13.62 9.76 -37.94
N GLU A 230 12.31 9.83 -38.21
CA GLU A 230 11.78 10.24 -39.51
C GLU A 230 12.09 11.71 -39.83
N LEU A 231 11.91 12.62 -38.86
CA LEU A 231 12.30 14.04 -39.03
C LEU A 231 13.80 14.22 -39.29
N LEU A 232 14.64 13.42 -38.63
CA LEU A 232 16.09 13.43 -38.86
C LEU A 232 16.47 12.90 -40.25
N LYS A 233 15.76 11.88 -40.77
CA LYS A 233 15.97 11.34 -42.14
C LYS A 233 15.58 12.33 -43.24
N ILE A 234 14.43 12.99 -43.10
CA ILE A 234 13.95 13.99 -44.08
C ILE A 234 14.94 15.17 -44.16
N GLY A 235 15.48 15.62 -43.03
CA GLY A 235 16.47 16.69 -43.00
C GLY A 235 17.86 16.32 -43.55
N THR A 236 18.17 15.03 -43.70
CA THR A 236 19.38 14.55 -44.40
C THR A 236 19.18 14.43 -45.91
N ASP A 237 18.02 13.97 -46.38
CA ASP A 237 17.71 13.85 -47.82
C ASP A 237 17.59 15.22 -48.51
N ASP A 238 17.08 16.23 -47.81
CA ASP A 238 17.01 17.62 -48.32
C ASP A 238 18.40 18.27 -48.48
N LYS A 239 19.42 17.80 -47.74
CA LYS A 239 20.80 18.28 -47.89
C LYS A 239 21.55 17.59 -49.02
N GLU A 240 21.21 16.35 -49.34
CA GLU A 240 21.80 15.60 -50.45
C GLU A 240 21.23 16.02 -51.82
N ASN A 241 19.97 16.45 -51.90
CA ASN A 241 19.36 16.97 -53.14
C ASN A 241 19.62 18.46 -53.42
N ALA A 242 20.28 19.17 -52.50
CA ALA A 242 20.61 20.60 -52.63
C ALA A 242 22.11 20.87 -52.87
N SER A 243 22.92 19.82 -53.08
CA SER A 243 24.31 19.88 -53.54
C SER A 243 24.43 19.41 -54.99
#